data_AF-A0A1I7HCB3-F1
#
_entry.id   AF-A0A1I7HCB3-F1
#
_cell.length_a   1.000
_cell.length_b   1.000
_cell.length_c   1.000
_cell.angle_alpha   90.00
_cell.angle_beta   90.00
_cell.angle_gamma   90.00
#
_symmetry.space_group_name_H-M   'P 1'
#
loop_
_entity.id
_entity.type
_entity.pdbx_description
1 polymer ?
#
loop_
_entity_poly.entity_id
_entity_poly.type
_entity_poly.pdbx_seq_one_letter_code
_entity_poly.pdbx_strand_id
1 'polypeptide(L)' 'MKEETTLQRNLLDAGCSDASAALVERLVENGRIQDALHEMRAIRCGLMEELHQSQRRIDCLDYLIRKTEKEIHTK' A
#
# COMPACT_ATOMS: atom_id res chain seq x y z
N MET A 1 -0.81 -29.86 -0.86
CA MET A 1 -1.33 -28.53 -1.23
C MET A 1 -1.66 -27.84 0.09
N LYS A 2 -0.93 -26.79 0.47
CA LYS A 2 -1.30 -26.00 1.65
C LYS A 2 -2.54 -25.20 1.24
N GLU A 3 -3.64 -25.40 1.94
CA GLU A 3 -4.80 -24.52 1.81
C GLU A 3 -4.32 -23.11 2.15
N GLU A 4 -4.48 -22.19 1.20
CA GLU A 4 -4.24 -20.77 1.42
C GLU A 4 -5.21 -20.35 2.52
N THR A 5 -4.69 -20.01 3.71
CA THR A 5 -5.57 -19.63 4.82
C THR A 5 -6.33 -18.37 4.42
N THR A 6 -7.58 -18.22 4.88
CA THR A 6 -8.37 -17.01 4.61
C THR A 6 -7.60 -15.74 4.99
N LEU A 7 -6.70 -15.84 5.98
CA LEU A 7 -5.82 -14.75 6.38
C LEU A 7 -4.79 -14.39 5.30
N GLN A 8 -4.06 -15.37 4.75
CA GLN A 8 -3.05 -15.12 3.72
C GLN A 8 -3.68 -14.44 2.49
N ARG A 9 -4.83 -14.96 2.03
CA ARG A 9 -5.59 -14.38 0.92
C ARG A 9 -6.01 -12.94 1.20
N ASN A 10 -6.59 -12.68 2.38
CA ASN A 10 -7.00 -11.34 2.78
C ASN A 10 -5.83 -10.35 2.84
N LEU A 11 -4.64 -10.81 3.25
CA LEU A 11 -3.43 -9.99 3.28
C LEU A 11 -2.96 -9.63 1.86
N LEU A 12 -2.98 -10.59 0.94
CA LEU A 12 -2.67 -10.34 -0.48
C LEU A 12 -3.66 -9.36 -1.11
N ASP A 13 -4.97 -9.55 -0.88
CA ASP A 13 -6.02 -8.65 -1.37
C ASP A 13 -5.90 -7.23 -0.77
N ALA A 14 -5.33 -7.11 0.42
CA ALA A 14 -5.01 -5.82 1.05
C ALA A 14 -3.75 -5.14 0.48
N GLY A 15 -3.07 -5.76 -0.49
CA GLY A 15 -1.85 -5.24 -1.11
C GLY A 15 -0.56 -5.64 -0.39
N CYS A 16 -0.59 -6.63 0.50
CA CYS A 16 0.64 -7.20 1.06
C CYS A 16 1.37 -8.02 0.00
N SER A 17 2.71 -7.98 0.02
CA SER A 17 3.52 -8.94 -0.74
C SER A 17 3.39 -10.35 -0.18
N ASP A 18 3.68 -11.36 -0.99
CA ASP A 18 3.72 -12.77 -0.57
C ASP A 18 4.60 -12.99 0.66
N ALA A 19 5.76 -12.31 0.72
CA ALA A 19 6.69 -12.41 1.84
C ALA A 19 6.10 -11.87 3.14
N SER A 20 5.46 -10.69 3.08
CA SER A 20 4.79 -10.08 4.25
C SER A 20 3.56 -10.88 4.68
N ALA A 21 2.77 -11.41 3.74
CA ALA A 21 1.61 -12.23 4.05
C ALA A 21 2.02 -13.52 4.79
N ALA A 22 3.05 -14.21 4.28
CA ALA A 22 3.59 -15.41 4.91
C ALA A 22 4.22 -15.14 6.29
N LEU A 23 4.84 -13.97 6.51
CA LEU A 23 5.37 -13.58 7.82
C LEU A 23 4.23 -13.42 8.84
N VAL A 24 3.20 -12.66 8.48
CA VAL A 24 2.05 -12.40 9.36
C VAL A 24 1.30 -13.69 9.67
N GLU A 25 1.09 -14.55 8.68
CA GLU A 25 0.49 -15.87 8.87
C GLU A 25 1.28 -16.70 9.89
N ARG A 26 2.60 -16.80 9.74
CA ARG A 26 3.46 -17.51 10.71
C ARG A 26 3.39 -16.91 12.11
N LEU A 27 3.33 -15.59 12.25
CA LEU A 27 3.21 -14.95 13.56
C LEU A 27 1.89 -15.32 14.24
N VAL A 28 0.80 -15.38 13.46
CA VAL A 28 -0.51 -15.81 13.95
C VAL A 28 -0.51 -17.30 14.33
N GLU A 29 0.04 -18.17 13.48
CA GLU A 29 0.17 -19.62 13.75
C GLU A 29 0.94 -19.90 15.05
N ASN A 30 1.95 -19.08 15.35
CA ASN A 30 2.74 -19.20 16.58
C ASN A 30 2.13 -18.46 17.79
N GLY A 31 0.89 -17.96 17.69
CA GLY A 31 0.21 -17.24 18.76
C GLY A 31 0.76 -15.84 19.07
N ARG A 32 1.68 -15.32 18.25
CA ARG A 32 2.33 -14.01 18.41
C ARG A 32 1.47 -12.88 17.82
N ILE A 33 0.25 -12.75 18.33
CA ILE A 33 -0.77 -11.84 17.77
C ILE A 33 -0.35 -10.37 17.82
N GLN A 34 0.34 -9.94 18.88
CA GLN A 34 0.80 -8.53 18.99
C GLN A 34 1.82 -8.17 17.91
N ASP A 35 2.73 -9.10 17.60
CA ASP A 35 3.74 -8.91 16.56
C ASP A 35 3.09 -8.92 15.18
N ALA A 36 2.13 -9.83 14.94
CA ALA A 36 1.36 -9.85 13.70
C ALA A 36 0.62 -8.51 13.48
N LEU A 37 -0.02 -7.96 14.52
CA LEU A 37 -0.67 -6.65 14.46
C LEU A 37 0.32 -5.51 14.24
N HIS A 38 1.52 -5.60 14.81
CA HIS A 38 2.58 -4.62 14.57
C HIS A 38 3.01 -4.61 13.10
N GLU A 39 3.26 -5.79 12.53
CA GLU A 39 3.62 -5.93 11.12
C GLU A 39 2.52 -5.39 10.19
N MET A 40 1.25 -5.74 10.43
CA MET A 40 0.13 -5.20 9.65
C MET A 40 0.05 -3.66 9.70
N ARG A 41 0.34 -3.04 10.86
CA ARG A 41 0.38 -1.58 10.98
C ARG A 41 1.55 -0.97 10.22
N ALA A 42 2.73 -1.60 10.25
CA ALA A 42 3.90 -1.15 9.50
C ALA A 42 3.63 -1.21 7.98
N ILE A 43 3.03 -2.30 7.49
CA ILE A 43 2.62 -2.43 6.08
C ILE A 43 1.65 -1.32 5.69
N ARG A 44 0.61 -1.08 6.49
CA ARG A 44 -0.36 0.01 6.26
C ARG A 44 0.33 1.38 6.15
N CYS A 45 1.32 1.66 7.00
CA CYS A 45 2.09 2.91 6.93
C CYS A 45 2.88 3.03 5.62
N GLY A 46 3.47 1.93 5.13
CA GLY A 46 4.14 1.89 3.82
C GLY A 46 3.19 2.21 2.67
N LEU A 47 2.02 1.55 2.63
CA LEU A 47 0.98 1.81 1.61
C LEU A 47 0.50 3.27 1.63
N MET A 48 0.38 3.86 2.83
CA MET A 48 0.00 5.26 2.97
C MET A 48 1.06 6.21 2.42
N GLU A 49 2.35 5.91 2.61
CA GLU A 49 3.43 6.70 2.04
C GLU A 49 3.46 6.60 0.50
N GLU A 50 3.26 5.41 -0.06
CA GLU A 50 3.14 5.21 -1.51
C GLU A 50 1.96 5.98 -2.12
N LEU A 51 0.82 5.98 -1.41
CA LEU A 51 -0.35 6.79 -1.77
C LEU A 51 0.00 8.28 -1.77
N HIS A 52 0.63 8.78 -0.71
CA HIS A 52 1.04 10.18 -0.62
C HIS A 52 2.05 10.56 -1.71
N GLN A 53 3.00 9.68 -2.06
CA GLN A 53 3.92 9.89 -3.17
C GLN A 53 3.20 10.01 -4.51
N SER A 54 2.22 9.12 -4.75
CA SER A 54 1.41 9.15 -5.96
C SER A 54 0.58 10.43 -6.05
N GLN A 55 -0.03 10.85 -4.93
CA GLN A 55 -0.76 12.12 -4.87
C GLN A 55 0.13 13.32 -5.20
N ARG A 56 1.34 13.40 -4.62
CA ARG A 56 2.30 14.49 -4.93
C ARG A 56 2.65 14.56 -6.42
N ARG A 57 2.77 13.41 -7.09
CA ARG A 57 3.04 13.35 -8.54
C ARG A 57 1.84 13.89 -9.35
N ILE A 58 0.63 13.51 -8.96
CA ILE A 58 -0.61 14.00 -9.58
C ILE A 58 -0.73 15.52 -9.40
N ASP A 59 -0.55 16.03 -8.18
CA ASP A 59 -0.61 17.47 -7.89
C ASP A 59 0.39 18.27 -8.75
N CYS A 60 1.59 17.72 -8.94
CA CYS A 60 2.60 18.33 -9.81
C CYS A 60 2.17 18.35 -11.27
N LEU A 61 1.60 17.25 -11.79
CA LEU A 61 1.07 17.19 -13.14
C LEU A 61 -0.10 18.15 -13.34
N ASP A 62 -1.03 18.22 -12.39
CA ASP A 62 -2.17 19.14 -12.44
C ASP A 62 -1.71 20.60 -12.49
N TYR A 63 -0.68 20.95 -11.70
CA TYR A 63 -0.06 22.28 -11.77
C TYR A 63 0.52 22.55 -13.16
N LEU A 64 1.27 21.60 -13.73
CA LEU A 64 1.89 21.75 -15.05
C LEU A 64 0.85 21.86 -16.17
N ILE A 65 -0.22 21.08 -16.11
CA ILE A 65 -1.36 21.15 -17.04
C ILE A 65 -1.97 22.54 -16.97
N ARG A 66 -2.38 22.99 -15.77
CA ARG A 66 -2.97 24.33 -15.55
C ARG A 66 -2.08 25.46 -16.04
N LYS A 67 -0.76 25.36 -15.83
CA LYS A 67 0.20 26.34 -16.33
C LYS A 67 0.22 26.36 -17.86
N THR A 68 0.27 25.18 -18.49
CA THR A 68 0.32 25.04 -19.95
C THR A 68 -0.97 25.50 -20.62
N GLU A 69 -2.13 25.19 -20.03
CA GLU A 69 -3.43 25.66 -20.51
C GLU A 69 -3.50 27.20 -20.56
N LYS A 70 -2.98 27.89 -19.52
CA LYS A 70 -2.94 29.35 -19.50
C LYS A 70 -2.07 29.91 -20.62
N GLU A 71 -0.89 29.33 -20.87
CA GLU A 71 0.00 29.76 -21.96
C GLU A 71 -0.64 29.60 -23.35
N ILE A 72 -1.47 28.56 -23.54
CA ILE A 72 -2.21 28.35 -24.79
C ILE A 72 -3.28 29.41 -25.00
N HIS A 73 -4.01 29.79 -23.94
CA HIS A 73 -5.12 30.76 -24.05
C HIS A 73 -4.67 32.23 -24.06
N THR A 74 -3.40 32.50 -23.76
CA THR A 74 -2.84 33.87 -23.74
C THR A 74 -2.11 34.22 -25.05
N LYS A 75 -2.03 33.28 -26.01
CA LYS A 75 -1.48 33.47 -27.36
C LYS A 75 -2.59 33.54 -28.39
#